data_AF-W7HVR9-F1
#
_entry.id   AF-W7HVR9-F1
#
_cell.length_a   1.000
_cell.length_b   1.000
_cell.length_c   1.000
_cell.angle_alpha   90.00
_cell.angle_beta   90.00
_cell.angle_gamma   90.00
#
_symmetry.space_group_name_H-M   'P 1'
#
loop_
_entity.id
_entity.type
_entity.pdbx_description
1 polymer ?
#
loop_
_entity_poly.entity_id
_entity_poly.type
_entity_poly.pdbx_seq_one_letter_code
_entity_poly.pdbx_strand_id
1 'polypeptide(L)'
;MSPPSAQPHTHHNGRPRFSSDIESSQSSQSSTSSSSSAPTSPSAPLLRPAAAGDEKPARPRVRQQQLRGFRIRRVKTLLIRVLCGCVLLTIATMTFALSGMQKRTTKALQKHLDSSAIWQSFPVMQNYYNGLYDLVAKADNVPENTGPMNVSKAPKPGSLKGALNDATAKFAKRAKIVPMMITTKQQSKAANKPKTPPKPLPPAVIYNPYPDYQSEQYTETWQGKHVDCTPLVTNITSVSINVKAYKGIPRGHPDAYYGSHELLGIDNDICFERRTRLGIYGLKDPEEVPRNAKEARVLYNLEWRGIDWAKIQRQCVAFNQDRYIPPPSSLGDGKEKRDNPEGERGVKKVHARTALVVRVWHMYAWMHLDYVNLRSLIAELNMQSGGEYDVHLLVHVRDERVPILTKQSVYNRVVKSTIAREFRGLVTLWNEQMMQVLYPNLGVDWRELPPHGAYRSMWMPMQYFMHKHPEYDYFWNLELDVRYTGHWYHFLEQVRQFAKRQPRRGLWERNSRFYVPSVHRSWRDFSALTALQADPSEHVWGPVRVPGVNLTRHTPTPPFERPEDDVDYTWGVGEEADLITLSPLFDPKNTTWALRDDFTGGRRGGPRSLRCTDFRGGC
;
A
#
# COMPACT_ATOMS: atom_id res chain seq x y z
N MET A 1 -18.01 -34.48 48.99
CA MET A 1 -17.12 -33.49 49.63
C MET A 1 -17.22 -32.20 48.84
N SER A 2 -17.97 -31.26 49.38
CA SER A 2 -18.05 -29.87 48.91
C SER A 2 -16.71 -29.15 49.11
N PRO A 3 -16.42 -28.09 48.34
CA PRO A 3 -15.21 -27.28 48.45
C PRO A 3 -15.37 -26.20 49.53
N PRO A 4 -14.28 -25.57 50.01
CA PRO A 4 -14.37 -24.28 50.66
C PRO A 4 -14.05 -23.13 49.69
N SER A 5 -14.92 -22.14 49.81
CA SER A 5 -14.96 -20.83 49.18
C SER A 5 -13.95 -19.83 49.77
N ALA A 6 -13.58 -18.81 49.00
CA ALA A 6 -13.60 -17.41 49.46
C ALA A 6 -13.52 -16.41 48.28
N GLN A 7 -14.58 -15.61 48.13
CA GLN A 7 -14.67 -14.29 47.47
C GLN A 7 -14.58 -13.19 48.58
N PRO A 8 -14.78 -11.87 48.34
CA PRO A 8 -14.37 -10.93 47.26
C PRO A 8 -13.82 -9.59 47.84
N HIS A 9 -13.44 -8.60 47.00
CA HIS A 9 -13.59 -7.12 47.18
C HIS A 9 -12.91 -6.38 45.99
N THR A 10 -13.65 -5.90 44.98
CA THR A 10 -14.22 -4.55 44.73
C THR A 10 -13.28 -3.44 44.22
N HIS A 11 -13.51 -3.06 42.95
CA HIS A 11 -13.47 -1.75 42.27
C HIS A 11 -12.22 -0.85 42.25
N HIS A 12 -11.73 -0.55 41.02
CA HIS A 12 -11.87 0.80 40.46
C HIS A 12 -11.75 0.86 38.92
N ASN A 13 -12.62 1.70 38.35
CA ASN A 13 -12.83 1.97 36.92
C ASN A 13 -11.66 2.67 36.22
N GLY A 14 -11.45 2.33 34.93
CA GLY A 14 -10.68 3.13 33.99
C GLY A 14 -10.80 2.62 32.55
N ARG A 15 -11.83 3.07 31.82
CA ARG A 15 -11.88 2.95 30.35
C ARG A 15 -10.85 3.89 29.73
N PRO A 16 -10.19 3.49 28.63
CA PRO A 16 -9.88 4.45 27.56
C PRO A 16 -10.67 4.15 26.30
N ARG A 17 -11.12 5.23 25.67
CA ARG A 17 -11.80 5.30 24.38
C ARG A 17 -10.86 4.88 23.25
N PHE A 18 -11.41 4.18 22.26
CA PHE A 18 -10.85 4.08 20.91
C PHE A 18 -10.66 5.50 20.34
N SER A 19 -9.42 5.87 20.06
CA SER A 19 -9.05 6.92 19.10
C SER A 19 -8.14 6.27 18.07
N SER A 20 -8.56 6.31 16.82
CA SER A 20 -7.78 5.97 15.65
C SER A 20 -6.89 7.16 15.32
N ASP A 21 -5.62 7.11 15.72
CA ASP A 21 -4.62 8.09 15.29
C ASP A 21 -3.37 7.38 14.75
N ILE A 22 -3.22 7.56 13.45
CA ILE A 22 -2.01 7.64 12.63
C ILE A 22 -0.71 7.58 13.45
N GLU A 23 0.00 6.44 13.38
CA GLU A 23 1.37 6.34 13.89
C GLU A 23 2.38 6.61 12.78
N SER A 24 3.04 7.76 12.91
CA SER A 24 4.25 8.15 12.20
C SER A 24 5.45 7.69 13.03
N SER A 25 6.26 6.79 12.50
CA SER A 25 7.45 6.29 13.19
C SER A 25 8.62 7.23 12.96
N GLN A 26 8.94 8.07 13.94
CA GLN A 26 10.23 8.74 14.03
C GLN A 26 11.25 7.86 14.76
N SER A 27 12.40 7.71 14.08
CA SER A 27 13.75 7.46 14.59
C SER A 27 13.93 7.35 16.11
N SER A 28 14.35 6.16 16.56
CA SER A 28 15.08 5.99 17.82
C SER A 28 16.55 5.74 17.50
N GLN A 29 17.38 6.76 17.77
CA GLN A 29 18.83 6.62 17.85
C GLN A 29 19.15 5.89 19.16
N SER A 30 19.71 4.69 19.06
CA SER A 30 20.38 4.00 20.16
C SER A 30 21.89 3.99 19.87
N SER A 31 22.62 4.80 20.64
CA SER A 31 24.07 4.70 20.75
C SER A 31 24.40 3.61 21.76
N THR A 32 24.97 2.49 21.29
CA THR A 32 25.78 1.62 22.14
C THR A 32 27.02 1.17 21.39
N SER A 33 28.11 1.29 22.13
CA SER A 33 29.51 1.19 21.78
C SER A 33 29.95 -0.21 21.33
N SER A 34 30.90 -0.17 20.42
CA SER A 34 31.75 -1.25 19.92
C SER A 34 32.51 -2.01 21.02
N SER A 35 32.59 -3.33 20.86
CA SER A 35 33.78 -4.09 21.25
C SER A 35 33.87 -5.37 20.41
N SER A 36 34.94 -5.49 19.63
CA SER A 36 35.41 -6.70 18.98
C SER A 36 36.81 -6.99 19.49
N SER A 37 37.07 -8.27 19.76
CA SER A 37 38.27 -8.81 20.38
C SER A 37 39.22 -9.43 19.34
N ALA A 38 40.52 -9.08 19.47
CA ALA A 38 41.75 -9.88 19.25
C ALA A 38 42.06 -10.39 17.81
N PRO A 39 43.30 -10.83 17.47
CA PRO A 39 44.47 -11.11 18.33
C PRO A 39 45.86 -10.61 17.81
N THR A 40 46.88 -10.55 18.70
CA THR A 40 48.21 -11.22 18.59
C THR A 40 49.24 -10.66 19.60
N SER A 41 49.86 -11.57 20.37
CA SER A 41 51.10 -11.43 21.18
C SER A 41 52.35 -11.53 20.26
N PRO A 42 53.64 -11.33 20.70
CA PRO A 42 54.24 -11.36 22.06
C PRO A 42 55.19 -10.17 22.38
N SER A 43 55.55 -9.86 23.64
CA SER A 43 56.66 -10.48 24.41
C SER A 43 56.78 -9.80 25.79
N ALA A 44 57.09 -10.57 26.84
CA ALA A 44 57.47 -10.11 28.19
C ALA A 44 59.01 -9.93 28.29
N PRO A 45 59.69 -9.69 29.45
CA PRO A 45 59.24 -9.52 30.85
C PRO A 45 60.03 -8.44 31.67
N LEU A 46 59.92 -8.52 33.02
CA LEU A 46 60.78 -8.00 34.14
C LEU A 46 60.27 -6.70 34.79
N LEU A 47 60.05 -6.54 36.11
CA LEU A 47 60.48 -7.24 37.34
C LEU A 47 59.50 -6.93 38.51
N ARG A 48 59.34 -7.90 39.43
CA ARG A 48 58.90 -7.77 40.85
C ARG A 48 60.17 -7.56 41.72
N PRO A 49 60.14 -7.15 43.01
CA PRO A 49 59.48 -7.89 44.12
C PRO A 49 58.92 -7.02 45.29
N ALA A 50 57.85 -7.46 45.99
CA ALA A 50 57.79 -8.07 47.34
C ALA A 50 57.66 -7.07 48.52
N ALA A 51 56.55 -7.13 49.29
CA ALA A 51 56.45 -7.70 50.66
C ALA A 51 56.35 -6.56 51.70
N ALA A 52 55.69 -6.61 52.87
CA ALA A 52 54.86 -7.59 53.57
C ALA A 52 54.18 -6.88 54.78
N GLY A 53 53.11 -7.50 55.31
CA GLY A 53 52.65 -7.47 56.71
C GLY A 53 52.02 -6.17 57.25
N ASP A 54 51.34 -6.17 58.39
CA ASP A 54 50.35 -7.06 59.00
C ASP A 54 49.78 -6.28 60.21
N GLU A 55 48.59 -6.67 60.67
CA GLU A 55 48.04 -6.43 62.03
C GLU A 55 47.53 -5.04 62.52
N LYS A 56 46.42 -5.12 63.28
CA LYS A 56 45.64 -4.09 64.02
C LYS A 56 46.23 -3.90 65.46
N PRO A 57 45.61 -3.25 66.50
CA PRO A 57 44.42 -2.37 66.62
C PRO A 57 44.53 -1.11 67.59
N ALA A 58 43.50 -0.23 67.51
CA ALA A 58 42.76 0.55 68.53
C ALA A 58 43.37 1.59 69.56
N ARG A 59 42.97 2.88 69.34
CA ARG A 59 42.40 3.94 70.25
C ARG A 59 43.30 4.63 71.33
N PRO A 60 42.89 5.79 71.93
CA PRO A 60 42.24 7.04 71.44
C PRO A 60 42.82 8.36 72.07
N ARG A 61 42.45 9.58 71.58
CA ARG A 61 42.01 10.79 72.37
C ARG A 61 42.08 12.14 71.60
N VAL A 62 40.92 12.81 71.57
CA VAL A 62 40.57 14.23 71.86
C VAL A 62 41.58 15.37 71.53
N ARG A 63 41.23 16.14 70.47
CA ARG A 63 40.94 17.60 70.40
C ARG A 63 41.96 18.61 70.99
N GLN A 64 42.57 19.45 70.15
CA GLN A 64 42.26 20.89 70.00
C GLN A 64 43.29 21.64 69.11
N GLN A 65 42.75 22.45 68.18
CA GLN A 65 43.19 23.82 67.80
C GLN A 65 44.58 23.98 67.12
N GLN A 66 44.83 24.88 66.16
CA GLN A 66 44.05 25.95 65.53
C GLN A 66 44.81 26.52 64.32
N LEU A 67 44.03 26.97 63.32
CA LEU A 67 44.19 28.24 62.58
C LEU A 67 45.51 28.54 61.87
N ARG A 68 45.68 28.01 60.64
CA ARG A 68 46.39 28.70 59.55
C ARG A 68 45.84 28.43 58.13
N GLY A 69 44.59 27.96 58.00
CA GLY A 69 43.99 27.54 56.72
C GLY A 69 42.77 28.34 56.23
N PHE A 70 42.34 29.39 56.93
CA PHE A 70 41.02 30.00 56.69
C PHE A 70 40.93 31.00 55.52
N ARG A 71 42.04 31.62 55.07
CA ARG A 71 42.00 32.59 53.95
C ARG A 71 41.99 31.92 52.56
N ILE A 72 42.72 30.82 52.36
CA ILE A 72 42.80 30.13 51.05
C ILE A 72 41.55 29.27 50.77
N ARG A 73 40.95 28.68 51.82
CA ARG A 73 39.69 27.92 51.68
C ARG A 73 38.52 28.81 51.26
N ARG A 74 38.37 30.01 51.82
CA ARG A 74 37.25 30.92 51.47
C ARG A 74 37.29 31.36 50.00
N VAL A 75 38.47 31.66 49.45
CA VAL A 75 38.61 32.03 48.03
C VAL A 75 38.30 30.86 47.10
N LYS A 76 38.74 29.64 47.42
CA LYS A 76 38.41 28.42 46.65
C LYS A 76 36.92 28.07 46.73
N THR A 77 36.28 28.19 47.89
CA THR A 77 34.82 27.96 48.02
C THR A 77 34.01 29.05 47.33
N LEU A 78 34.48 30.30 47.32
CA LEU A 78 33.84 31.39 46.58
C LEU A 78 33.93 31.16 45.07
N LEU A 79 35.11 30.80 44.55
CA LEU A 79 35.31 30.47 43.14
C LEU A 79 34.44 29.30 42.68
N ILE A 80 34.36 28.22 43.47
CA ILE A 80 33.49 27.07 43.15
C ILE A 80 32.01 27.48 43.16
N ARG A 81 31.58 28.32 44.12
CA ARG A 81 30.19 28.82 44.16
C ARG A 81 29.86 29.74 43.00
N VAL A 82 30.80 30.59 42.58
CA VAL A 82 30.64 31.43 41.39
C VAL A 82 30.58 30.57 40.13
N LEU A 83 31.44 29.56 40.01
CA LEU A 83 31.47 28.66 38.85
C LEU A 83 30.19 27.80 38.76
N CYS A 84 29.73 27.24 39.88
CA CYS A 84 28.42 26.55 39.95
C CYS A 84 27.26 27.52 39.65
N GLY A 85 27.34 28.76 40.13
CA GLY A 85 26.36 29.80 39.83
C GLY A 85 26.30 30.14 38.34
N CYS A 86 27.46 30.28 37.68
CA CYS A 86 27.56 30.50 36.24
C CYS A 86 26.99 29.31 35.45
N VAL A 87 27.32 28.07 35.84
CA VAL A 87 26.77 26.87 35.19
C VAL A 87 25.25 26.82 35.35
N LEU A 88 24.71 27.06 36.55
CA LEU A 88 23.26 27.11 36.77
C LEU A 88 22.60 28.24 35.97
N LEU A 89 23.25 29.40 35.86
CA LEU A 89 22.78 30.50 35.02
C LEU A 89 22.75 30.10 33.55
N THR A 90 23.79 29.44 33.03
CA THR A 90 23.83 28.97 31.64
C THR A 90 22.74 27.93 31.34
N ILE A 91 22.51 27.00 32.27
CA ILE A 91 21.43 26.00 32.16
C ILE A 91 20.07 26.70 32.19
N ALA A 92 19.87 27.68 33.07
CA ALA A 92 18.63 28.46 33.15
C ALA A 92 18.40 29.28 31.87
N THR A 93 19.43 29.92 31.32
CA THR A 93 19.31 30.68 30.07
C THR A 93 19.08 29.76 28.87
N MET A 94 19.71 28.57 28.83
CA MET A 94 19.48 27.57 27.78
C MET A 94 18.07 26.99 27.86
N THR A 95 17.58 26.65 29.06
CA THR A 95 16.19 26.17 29.22
C THR A 95 15.17 27.25 28.87
N PHE A 96 15.42 28.53 29.20
CA PHE A 96 14.55 29.63 28.79
C PHE A 96 14.60 29.91 27.29
N ALA A 97 15.80 29.84 26.67
CA ALA A 97 15.98 29.98 25.23
C ALA A 97 15.33 28.84 24.45
N LEU A 98 15.51 27.60 24.91
CA LEU A 98 14.88 26.40 24.34
C LEU A 98 13.36 26.44 24.52
N SER A 99 12.84 26.84 25.68
CA SER A 99 11.40 26.99 25.92
C SER A 99 10.79 28.12 25.07
N GLY A 100 11.53 29.23 24.88
CA GLY A 100 11.14 30.35 24.04
C GLY A 100 11.16 29.99 22.55
N MET A 101 12.18 29.25 22.10
CA MET A 101 12.25 28.69 20.76
C MET A 101 11.14 27.69 20.53
N GLN A 102 10.89 26.76 21.46
CA GLN A 102 9.83 25.77 21.37
C GLN A 102 8.46 26.43 21.32
N LYS A 103 8.21 27.52 22.08
CA LYS A 103 6.96 28.32 21.98
C LYS A 103 6.86 29.08 20.65
N ARG A 104 7.97 29.59 20.10
CA ARG A 104 7.97 30.28 18.79
C ARG A 104 7.81 29.30 17.63
N THR A 105 8.49 28.16 17.64
CA THR A 105 8.35 27.09 16.64
C THR A 105 6.99 26.43 16.76
N THR A 106 6.50 26.09 17.95
CA THR A 106 5.12 25.59 18.10
C THR A 106 4.11 26.61 17.65
N LYS A 107 4.26 27.92 17.93
CA LYS A 107 3.31 28.94 17.44
C LYS A 107 3.43 29.23 15.94
N ALA A 108 4.63 29.10 15.35
CA ALA A 108 4.83 29.20 13.89
C ALA A 108 4.32 27.95 13.16
N LEU A 109 4.53 26.77 13.73
CA LEU A 109 3.99 25.49 13.26
C LEU A 109 2.48 25.45 13.44
N GLN A 110 1.96 25.96 14.57
CA GLN A 110 0.54 26.17 14.82
C GLN A 110 -0.03 27.16 13.80
N LYS A 111 0.66 28.22 13.39
CA LYS A 111 0.17 29.13 12.33
C LYS A 111 0.13 28.46 10.94
N HIS A 112 1.00 27.49 10.68
CA HIS A 112 0.97 26.65 9.47
C HIS A 112 -0.02 25.47 9.55
N LEU A 113 -0.38 25.02 10.76
CA LEU A 113 -1.40 24.00 11.03
C LEU A 113 -2.81 24.62 11.20
N ASP A 114 -2.88 25.86 11.67
CA ASP A 114 -4.07 26.73 11.83
C ASP A 114 -4.36 27.52 10.55
N SER A 115 -3.55 27.38 9.47
CA SER A 115 -4.09 27.64 8.14
C SER A 115 -5.12 26.54 7.92
N SER A 116 -6.35 26.78 8.42
CA SER A 116 -7.51 25.90 8.43
C SER A 116 -7.39 24.95 7.27
N ALA A 117 -6.91 23.73 7.57
CA ALA A 117 -6.44 22.87 6.52
C ALA A 117 -7.62 22.71 5.56
N ILE A 118 -7.45 23.13 4.31
CA ILE A 118 -8.57 23.45 3.40
C ILE A 118 -9.56 22.27 3.34
N TRP A 119 -9.05 21.04 3.54
CA TRP A 119 -9.82 19.81 3.72
C TRP A 119 -10.93 19.87 4.80
N GLN A 120 -10.75 20.60 5.91
CA GLN A 120 -11.76 20.81 6.97
C GLN A 120 -12.94 21.68 6.53
N SER A 121 -12.76 22.48 5.47
CA SER A 121 -13.85 23.29 4.91
C SER A 121 -14.76 22.49 3.97
N PHE A 122 -14.33 21.30 3.54
CA PHE A 122 -15.16 20.43 2.73
C PHE A 122 -16.17 19.70 3.63
N PRO A 123 -17.43 19.59 3.20
CA PRO A 123 -18.44 18.84 3.94
C PRO A 123 -18.07 17.36 4.03
N VAL A 124 -18.31 16.76 5.20
CA VAL A 124 -18.13 15.32 5.41
C VAL A 124 -19.24 14.58 4.66
N MET A 125 -18.85 13.64 3.80
CA MET A 125 -19.79 12.75 3.11
C MET A 125 -20.59 11.92 4.12
N GLN A 126 -21.90 12.10 4.15
CA GLN A 126 -22.85 11.39 5.02
C GLN A 126 -23.43 10.15 4.32
N ASN A 127 -23.55 10.19 3.00
CA ASN A 127 -24.34 9.23 2.23
C ASN A 127 -23.54 8.05 1.71
N TYR A 128 -22.21 8.09 1.82
CA TYR A 128 -21.34 6.96 1.45
C TYR A 128 -21.75 5.64 2.14
N TYR A 129 -22.37 5.72 3.33
CA TYR A 129 -22.80 4.57 4.12
C TYR A 129 -24.32 4.32 4.11
N ASN A 130 -25.08 4.92 3.18
CA ASN A 130 -26.55 4.76 3.12
C ASN A 130 -27.01 3.30 2.92
N GLY A 131 -26.08 2.39 2.59
CA GLY A 131 -26.31 0.95 2.63
C GLY A 131 -27.27 0.46 1.55
N LEU A 132 -27.73 -0.79 1.69
CA LEU A 132 -28.48 -1.53 0.67
C LEU A 132 -29.96 -1.14 0.55
N TYR A 133 -30.51 -0.37 1.50
CA TYR A 133 -31.95 -0.10 1.58
C TYR A 133 -32.41 1.11 0.76
N ASP A 134 -31.47 1.86 0.19
CA ASP A 134 -31.74 3.04 -0.64
C ASP A 134 -30.92 2.98 -1.94
N LEU A 135 -31.02 1.86 -2.65
CA LEU A 135 -30.42 1.72 -3.98
C LEU A 135 -31.24 2.46 -5.03
N VAL A 136 -30.55 3.19 -5.90
CA VAL A 136 -31.11 3.91 -7.05
C VAL A 136 -30.35 3.51 -8.32
N ALA A 137 -30.97 3.67 -9.49
CA ALA A 137 -30.25 3.51 -10.75
C ALA A 137 -29.12 4.56 -10.82
N LYS A 138 -28.00 4.23 -11.47
CA LYS A 138 -26.85 5.16 -11.60
C LYS A 138 -27.27 6.49 -12.24
N ALA A 139 -28.16 6.44 -13.24
CA ALA A 139 -28.69 7.62 -13.92
C ALA A 139 -29.53 8.54 -13.01
N ASP A 140 -30.19 7.98 -12.00
CA ASP A 140 -31.03 8.72 -11.05
C ASP A 140 -30.24 9.17 -9.81
N ASN A 141 -29.00 8.73 -9.66
CA ASN A 141 -28.15 9.08 -8.53
C ASN A 141 -27.62 10.50 -8.67
N VAL A 142 -27.96 11.35 -7.70
CA VAL A 142 -27.31 12.65 -7.50
C VAL A 142 -26.13 12.45 -6.55
N PRO A 143 -24.87 12.52 -7.02
CA PRO A 143 -23.71 12.20 -6.20
C PRO A 143 -23.52 13.24 -5.08
N GLU A 144 -23.15 12.80 -3.88
CA GLU A 144 -22.95 13.72 -2.76
C GLU A 144 -21.80 14.70 -3.01
N ASN A 145 -20.76 14.27 -3.71
CA ASN A 145 -19.58 15.08 -3.97
C ASN A 145 -19.74 16.13 -5.08
N THR A 146 -20.74 16.00 -5.95
CA THR A 146 -20.99 16.91 -7.11
C THR A 146 -22.41 17.50 -7.14
N GLY A 147 -23.29 17.07 -6.24
CA GLY A 147 -24.69 17.51 -6.18
C GLY A 147 -24.91 18.91 -5.57
N PRO A 148 -26.15 19.43 -5.58
CA PRO A 148 -26.50 20.77 -5.09
C PRO A 148 -26.24 20.99 -3.59
N MET A 149 -25.97 19.93 -2.82
CA MET A 149 -25.51 20.03 -1.43
C MET A 149 -24.04 20.46 -1.30
N ASN A 150 -23.27 20.42 -2.40
CA ASN A 150 -21.84 20.70 -2.45
C ASN A 150 -21.46 22.01 -3.14
N VAL A 151 -22.39 22.97 -3.22
CA VAL A 151 -22.02 24.34 -3.56
C VAL A 151 -21.16 24.90 -2.42
N SER A 152 -19.84 24.71 -2.52
CA SER A 152 -18.88 25.44 -1.72
C SER A 152 -19.24 26.92 -1.84
N LYS A 153 -19.58 27.58 -0.72
CA LYS A 153 -19.57 29.04 -0.67
C LYS A 153 -18.15 29.45 -1.03
N ALA A 154 -17.92 29.78 -2.31
CA ALA A 154 -16.65 30.33 -2.74
C ALA A 154 -16.29 31.47 -1.78
N PRO A 155 -15.04 31.56 -1.28
CA PRO A 155 -14.61 32.74 -0.56
C PRO A 155 -14.88 33.94 -1.48
N LYS A 156 -15.70 34.89 -1.02
CA LYS A 156 -16.02 36.08 -1.81
C LYS A 156 -14.71 36.72 -2.31
N PRO A 157 -14.56 36.98 -3.61
CA PRO A 157 -13.38 37.67 -4.12
C PRO A 157 -13.39 39.11 -3.58
N GLY A 158 -12.67 39.34 -2.49
CA GLY A 158 -12.64 40.64 -1.81
C GLY A 158 -11.74 40.74 -0.58
N SER A 159 -11.25 39.64 0.00
CA SER A 159 -10.49 39.69 1.26
C SER A 159 -9.00 40.04 1.16
N LEU A 160 -8.51 40.49 -0.01
CA LEU A 160 -7.11 40.89 -0.21
C LEU A 160 -6.88 42.39 -0.46
N LYS A 161 -7.91 43.25 -0.27
CA LYS A 161 -7.76 44.72 -0.38
C LYS A 161 -8.18 45.53 0.84
N GLY A 162 -8.53 44.89 1.97
CA GLY A 162 -9.01 45.57 3.18
C GLY A 162 -8.00 45.72 4.32
N ALA A 163 -6.75 45.27 4.16
CA ALA A 163 -5.76 45.29 5.25
C ALA A 163 -4.98 46.61 5.37
N LEU A 164 -5.35 47.67 4.64
CA LEU A 164 -4.63 48.94 4.67
C LEU A 164 -5.40 50.12 5.30
N ASN A 165 -6.72 50.09 5.48
CA ASN A 165 -7.48 51.33 5.76
C ASN A 165 -8.50 51.31 6.92
N ASP A 166 -8.49 50.35 7.84
CA ASP A 166 -9.44 50.35 8.99
C ASP A 166 -8.78 50.49 10.37
N ALA A 167 -7.68 51.24 10.42
CA ALA A 167 -7.16 51.82 11.67
C ALA A 167 -7.86 53.15 12.04
N THR A 168 -8.82 53.63 11.24
CA THR A 168 -9.45 54.95 11.41
C THR A 168 -10.97 54.91 11.23
N ALA A 169 -11.67 54.11 12.04
CA ALA A 169 -13.12 54.29 12.26
C ALA A 169 -13.59 53.68 13.59
N LYS A 170 -12.79 53.82 14.65
CA LYS A 170 -13.37 53.90 16.00
C LYS A 170 -14.03 55.27 16.14
N PHE A 171 -15.24 55.29 16.71
CA PHE A 171 -16.09 56.45 17.03
C PHE A 171 -17.24 56.78 16.04
N ALA A 172 -18.31 55.97 16.09
CA ALA A 172 -19.67 56.52 16.04
C ALA A 172 -20.70 55.56 16.68
N LYS A 173 -21.14 55.92 17.90
CA LYS A 173 -22.52 55.87 18.46
C LYS A 173 -23.33 54.57 18.25
N ARG A 174 -23.54 53.68 19.24
CA ARG A 174 -24.24 53.78 20.56
C ARG A 174 -25.75 54.11 20.47
N ALA A 175 -26.62 53.08 20.58
CA ALA A 175 -27.95 53.07 21.23
C ALA A 175 -28.58 51.65 21.12
N LYS A 176 -28.74 50.88 22.22
CA LYS A 176 -30.00 50.62 23.00
C LYS A 176 -30.95 49.62 22.28
N ILE A 177 -31.33 48.41 22.75
CA ILE A 177 -31.93 47.92 24.03
C ILE A 177 -31.89 46.35 24.01
N VAL A 178 -31.22 45.65 24.96
CA VAL A 178 -31.69 44.85 26.15
C VAL A 178 -32.35 43.46 25.84
N PRO A 179 -32.07 42.41 26.66
CA PRO A 179 -31.93 41.00 26.22
C PRO A 179 -33.03 40.04 26.73
N MET A 180 -33.03 38.79 26.24
CA MET A 180 -33.66 37.66 26.94
C MET A 180 -32.73 36.44 26.95
N MET A 181 -32.27 36.10 28.15
CA MET A 181 -31.66 34.81 28.48
C MET A 181 -32.72 33.71 28.36
N ILE A 182 -32.42 32.62 27.66
CA ILE A 182 -32.91 31.29 28.06
C ILE A 182 -31.76 30.30 27.99
N THR A 183 -31.53 29.74 29.17
CA THR A 183 -30.61 28.69 29.58
C THR A 183 -30.59 27.45 28.68
N THR A 184 -29.37 27.01 28.38
CA THR A 184 -29.02 25.68 27.91
C THR A 184 -29.41 24.63 28.96
N LYS A 185 -30.50 23.88 28.71
CA LYS A 185 -30.70 22.56 29.32
C LYS A 185 -30.57 21.49 28.26
N GLN A 186 -29.63 20.60 28.51
CA GLN A 186 -29.49 19.29 27.90
C GLN A 186 -30.86 18.60 27.78
N GLN A 187 -31.25 18.29 26.55
CA GLN A 187 -32.10 17.14 26.28
C GLN A 187 -31.41 16.28 25.22
N SER A 188 -30.73 15.26 25.73
CA SER A 188 -30.60 13.98 25.06
C SER A 188 -32.00 13.50 24.65
N LYS A 189 -32.41 13.77 23.41
CA LYS A 189 -33.49 13.02 22.79
C LYS A 189 -32.87 11.84 22.06
N ALA A 190 -33.11 10.67 22.63
CA ALA A 190 -33.03 9.40 21.96
C ALA A 190 -33.64 9.56 20.56
N ALA A 191 -32.83 9.31 19.54
CA ALA A 191 -33.32 9.21 18.17
C ALA A 191 -34.37 8.10 18.14
N ASN A 192 -35.63 8.48 17.93
CA ASN A 192 -36.69 7.56 17.55
C ASN A 192 -36.19 6.74 16.36
N LYS A 193 -35.91 5.45 16.57
CA LYS A 193 -35.79 4.51 15.45
C LYS A 193 -37.10 4.58 14.66
N PRO A 194 -37.08 4.81 13.35
CA PRO A 194 -38.28 4.70 12.53
C PRO A 194 -38.88 3.29 12.73
N LYS A 195 -40.15 3.22 13.12
CA LYS A 195 -40.97 2.00 13.23
C LYS A 195 -41.49 1.53 11.87
N THR A 196 -40.76 1.80 10.78
CA THR A 196 -41.08 1.26 9.47
C THR A 196 -40.18 0.05 9.26
N PRO A 197 -40.72 -1.16 8.98
CA PRO A 197 -39.86 -2.27 8.59
C PRO A 197 -39.00 -1.82 7.40
N PRO A 198 -37.69 -2.13 7.39
CA PRO A 198 -36.84 -1.77 6.27
C PRO A 198 -37.46 -2.36 4.99
N LYS A 199 -37.51 -1.56 3.93
CA LYS A 199 -38.03 -2.00 2.63
C LYS A 199 -37.32 -3.32 2.26
N PRO A 200 -38.05 -4.36 1.83
CA PRO A 200 -37.42 -5.60 1.43
C PRO A 200 -36.38 -5.31 0.33
N LEU A 201 -35.18 -5.87 0.51
CA LEU A 201 -34.10 -5.70 -0.46
C LEU A 201 -34.53 -6.29 -1.81
N PRO A 202 -34.16 -5.67 -2.94
CA PRO A 202 -34.36 -6.28 -4.24
C PRO A 202 -33.63 -7.64 -4.30
N PRO A 203 -34.07 -8.59 -5.13
CA PRO A 203 -33.36 -9.85 -5.29
C PRO A 203 -31.94 -9.59 -5.83
N ALA A 204 -30.93 -10.19 -5.19
CA ALA A 204 -29.56 -10.15 -5.69
C ALA A 204 -29.41 -11.08 -6.90
N VAL A 205 -28.72 -10.61 -7.94
CA VAL A 205 -28.44 -11.37 -9.16
C VAL A 205 -27.01 -11.93 -9.12
N ILE A 206 -26.78 -13.05 -9.81
CA ILE A 206 -25.41 -13.58 -9.96
C ILE A 206 -24.61 -12.57 -10.78
N TYR A 207 -23.44 -12.22 -10.28
CA TYR A 207 -22.49 -11.37 -10.98
C TYR A 207 -21.46 -12.26 -11.68
N ASN A 208 -21.43 -12.20 -13.01
CA ASN A 208 -20.55 -13.02 -13.84
C ASN A 208 -19.80 -12.11 -14.83
N PRO A 209 -18.53 -11.73 -14.52
CA PRO A 209 -17.70 -10.93 -15.42
C PRO A 209 -16.89 -11.78 -16.42
N TYR A 210 -17.04 -13.11 -16.41
CA TYR A 210 -16.29 -14.00 -17.29
C TYR A 210 -16.91 -14.01 -18.69
N PRO A 211 -16.12 -14.31 -19.74
CA PRO A 211 -16.66 -14.57 -21.07
C PRO A 211 -17.75 -15.64 -21.03
N ASP A 212 -18.72 -15.53 -21.93
CA ASP A 212 -19.61 -16.65 -22.20
C ASP A 212 -18.83 -17.73 -22.95
N TYR A 213 -18.23 -18.64 -22.19
CA TYR A 213 -17.41 -19.73 -22.70
C TYR A 213 -18.18 -20.73 -23.58
N GLN A 214 -19.52 -20.67 -23.58
CA GLN A 214 -20.39 -21.51 -24.40
C GLN A 214 -20.85 -20.80 -25.68
N SER A 215 -20.59 -19.50 -25.81
CA SER A 215 -20.97 -18.73 -27.00
C SER A 215 -20.22 -19.19 -28.25
N GLU A 216 -20.91 -19.14 -29.40
CA GLU A 216 -20.33 -19.45 -30.71
C GLU A 216 -19.08 -18.60 -30.96
N GLN A 217 -19.17 -17.29 -30.71
CA GLN A 217 -18.07 -16.34 -30.82
C GLN A 217 -16.82 -16.78 -30.02
N TYR A 218 -17.00 -17.26 -28.78
CA TYR A 218 -15.88 -17.74 -27.98
C TYR A 218 -15.27 -19.01 -28.59
N THR A 219 -16.10 -19.99 -28.97
CA THR A 219 -15.63 -21.28 -29.50
C THR A 219 -14.99 -21.18 -30.88
N GLU A 220 -15.35 -20.18 -31.70
CA GLU A 220 -14.69 -19.89 -32.97
C GLU A 220 -13.35 -19.18 -32.77
N THR A 221 -13.27 -18.28 -31.77
CA THR A 221 -12.07 -17.47 -31.51
C THR A 221 -11.00 -18.26 -30.77
N TRP A 222 -11.38 -19.05 -29.78
CA TRP A 222 -10.46 -19.64 -28.80
C TRP A 222 -10.38 -21.16 -28.89
N GLN A 223 -9.16 -21.68 -28.73
CA GLN A 223 -8.86 -23.09 -28.64
C GLN A 223 -9.22 -23.64 -27.24
N GLY A 224 -9.68 -24.89 -27.23
CA GLY A 224 -10.00 -25.64 -26.03
C GLY A 224 -11.36 -25.28 -25.44
N LYS A 225 -11.88 -26.17 -24.58
CA LYS A 225 -13.17 -25.97 -23.91
C LYS A 225 -12.94 -25.55 -22.46
N HIS A 226 -13.62 -24.50 -22.01
CA HIS A 226 -13.62 -24.14 -20.59
C HIS A 226 -14.30 -25.23 -19.76
N VAL A 227 -13.60 -25.66 -18.71
CA VAL A 227 -14.13 -26.54 -17.68
C VAL A 227 -14.20 -25.76 -16.37
N ASP A 228 -15.41 -25.68 -15.82
CA ASP A 228 -15.64 -25.01 -14.53
C ASP A 228 -14.95 -25.76 -13.39
N CYS A 229 -14.06 -25.07 -12.68
CA CYS A 229 -13.31 -25.61 -11.55
C CYS A 229 -13.95 -25.28 -10.20
N THR A 230 -15.07 -24.54 -10.15
CA THR A 230 -15.77 -24.25 -8.89
C THR A 230 -16.05 -25.50 -8.05
N PRO A 231 -16.38 -26.69 -8.62
CA PRO A 231 -16.59 -27.92 -7.84
C PRO A 231 -15.41 -28.35 -6.97
N LEU A 232 -14.17 -27.98 -7.32
CA LEU A 232 -12.98 -28.31 -6.52
C LEU A 232 -13.03 -27.68 -5.12
N VAL A 233 -13.70 -26.54 -4.98
CA VAL A 233 -13.87 -25.82 -3.71
C VAL A 233 -15.22 -26.14 -3.08
N THR A 234 -16.30 -26.15 -3.88
CA THR A 234 -17.66 -26.39 -3.35
C THR A 234 -17.82 -27.81 -2.81
N ASN A 235 -17.14 -28.82 -3.37
CA ASN A 235 -17.19 -30.19 -2.85
C ASN A 235 -16.56 -30.33 -1.45
N ILE A 236 -15.63 -29.44 -1.09
CA ILE A 236 -14.96 -29.46 0.22
C ILE A 236 -15.71 -28.59 1.23
N THR A 237 -16.24 -27.45 0.77
CA THR A 237 -16.84 -26.44 1.65
C THR A 237 -18.36 -26.51 1.73
N SER A 238 -19.01 -27.19 0.79
CA SER A 238 -20.47 -27.19 0.57
C SER A 238 -21.07 -25.79 0.35
N VAL A 239 -20.25 -24.80 -0.01
CA VAL A 239 -20.66 -23.41 -0.23
C VAL A 239 -20.36 -23.02 -1.68
N SER A 240 -21.36 -22.47 -2.38
CA SER A 240 -21.17 -21.91 -3.73
C SER A 240 -20.28 -20.67 -3.68
N ILE A 241 -19.33 -20.59 -4.62
CA ILE A 241 -18.42 -19.45 -4.75
C ILE A 241 -18.91 -18.36 -5.71
N ASN A 242 -20.18 -18.44 -6.15
CA ASN A 242 -20.77 -17.45 -7.04
C ASN A 242 -21.06 -16.14 -6.29
N VAL A 243 -20.49 -15.05 -6.78
CA VAL A 243 -20.71 -13.71 -6.24
C VAL A 243 -22.06 -13.20 -6.72
N LYS A 244 -22.80 -12.51 -5.84
CA LYS A 244 -24.04 -11.82 -6.20
C LYS A 244 -23.91 -10.32 -6.01
N ALA A 245 -24.72 -9.57 -6.75
CA ALA A 245 -24.82 -8.14 -6.63
C ALA A 245 -26.27 -7.68 -6.76
N TYR A 246 -26.59 -6.55 -6.15
CA TYR A 246 -27.83 -5.81 -6.38
C TYR A 246 -27.62 -4.84 -7.54
N LYS A 247 -28.66 -4.66 -8.35
CA LYS A 247 -28.69 -3.61 -9.37
C LYS A 247 -28.95 -2.26 -8.73
N GLY A 248 -28.19 -1.24 -9.15
CA GLY A 248 -28.19 0.09 -8.59
C GLY A 248 -27.07 0.33 -7.57
N ILE A 249 -26.92 1.60 -7.19
CA ILE A 249 -25.95 2.08 -6.22
C ILE A 249 -26.65 2.80 -5.07
N PRO A 250 -26.04 2.91 -3.88
CA PRO A 250 -26.62 3.68 -2.79
C PRO A 250 -26.92 5.12 -3.20
N ARG A 251 -28.07 5.66 -2.80
CA ARG A 251 -28.41 7.07 -3.05
C ARG A 251 -27.34 7.99 -2.47
N GLY A 252 -26.89 8.93 -3.29
CA GLY A 252 -25.83 9.87 -2.92
C GLY A 252 -24.44 9.29 -3.07
N HIS A 253 -24.28 8.10 -3.68
CA HIS A 253 -22.96 7.51 -3.90
C HIS A 253 -22.08 8.48 -4.70
N PRO A 254 -20.87 8.80 -4.21
CA PRO A 254 -20.03 9.80 -4.84
C PRO A 254 -19.52 9.34 -6.20
N ASP A 255 -19.32 10.29 -7.11
CA ASP A 255 -18.60 10.03 -8.35
C ASP A 255 -17.09 9.95 -8.08
N ALA A 256 -16.38 9.26 -8.96
CA ALA A 256 -14.93 9.19 -8.89
C ALA A 256 -14.32 10.60 -9.05
N TYR A 257 -13.48 11.00 -8.09
CA TYR A 257 -12.81 12.31 -8.14
C TYR A 257 -11.74 12.35 -9.25
N TYR A 258 -11.02 11.26 -9.42
CA TYR A 258 -10.08 11.01 -10.53
C TYR A 258 -10.29 9.59 -11.05
N GLY A 259 -9.87 9.35 -12.28
CA GLY A 259 -10.19 8.13 -13.02
C GLY A 259 -11.66 8.09 -13.46
N SER A 260 -12.03 7.03 -14.16
CA SER A 260 -13.42 6.78 -14.55
C SER A 260 -13.66 5.28 -14.69
N HIS A 261 -14.68 4.79 -13.98
CA HIS A 261 -15.12 3.40 -14.12
C HIS A 261 -15.62 3.13 -15.55
N GLU A 262 -16.37 4.08 -16.13
CA GLU A 262 -16.90 3.99 -17.49
C GLU A 262 -15.78 3.89 -18.54
N LEU A 263 -14.73 4.72 -18.43
CA LEU A 263 -13.60 4.66 -19.37
C LEU A 263 -12.83 3.35 -19.26
N LEU A 264 -12.66 2.84 -18.04
CA LEU A 264 -11.99 1.57 -17.80
C LEU A 264 -12.86 0.38 -18.22
N GLY A 265 -14.19 0.55 -18.32
CA GLY A 265 -15.14 -0.56 -18.53
C GLY A 265 -15.48 -1.32 -17.25
N ILE A 266 -15.22 -0.72 -16.08
CA ILE A 266 -15.56 -1.31 -14.78
C ILE A 266 -17.01 -0.95 -14.45
N ASP A 267 -17.78 -1.92 -13.94
CA ASP A 267 -19.19 -1.70 -13.63
C ASP A 267 -19.34 -0.71 -12.48
N ASN A 268 -20.20 0.30 -12.67
CA ASN A 268 -20.44 1.38 -11.70
C ASN A 268 -21.93 1.53 -11.33
N ASP A 269 -22.76 0.56 -11.72
CA ASP A 269 -24.21 0.53 -11.55
C ASP A 269 -24.68 -0.64 -10.66
N ILE A 270 -23.76 -1.24 -9.90
CA ILE A 270 -24.02 -2.41 -9.05
C ILE A 270 -23.53 -2.21 -7.62
N CYS A 271 -24.11 -2.97 -6.70
CA CYS A 271 -23.67 -3.05 -5.31
C CYS A 271 -23.51 -4.51 -4.90
N PHE A 272 -22.29 -4.95 -4.63
CA PHE A 272 -22.01 -6.34 -4.28
C PHE A 272 -22.72 -6.78 -2.99
N GLU A 273 -23.31 -7.97 -3.01
CA GLU A 273 -23.90 -8.57 -1.82
C GLU A 273 -22.77 -9.11 -0.94
N ARG A 274 -22.68 -8.59 0.28
CA ARG A 274 -21.50 -8.77 1.16
C ARG A 274 -21.20 -10.23 1.50
N ARG A 275 -22.24 -11.06 1.70
CA ARG A 275 -22.07 -12.46 2.13
C ARG A 275 -21.52 -13.33 1.01
N THR A 276 -21.97 -13.13 -0.22
CA THR A 276 -21.46 -13.81 -1.41
C THR A 276 -20.15 -13.22 -1.92
N ARG A 277 -19.87 -11.93 -1.67
CA ARG A 277 -18.60 -11.31 -2.07
C ARG A 277 -17.42 -11.78 -1.22
N LEU A 278 -17.50 -11.64 0.11
CA LEU A 278 -16.40 -12.00 1.03
C LEU A 278 -16.82 -13.00 2.12
N GLY A 279 -18.12 -13.09 2.42
CA GLY A 279 -18.59 -13.96 3.50
C GLY A 279 -18.36 -15.44 3.25
N ILE A 280 -18.53 -15.89 2.00
CA ILE A 280 -18.22 -17.26 1.57
C ILE A 280 -16.76 -17.64 1.77
N TYR A 281 -15.84 -16.68 1.89
CA TYR A 281 -14.40 -16.93 2.13
C TYR A 281 -14.02 -16.83 3.62
N GLY A 282 -15.02 -16.59 4.49
CA GLY A 282 -14.86 -16.60 5.94
C GLY A 282 -15.09 -15.26 6.62
N LEU A 283 -15.53 -14.20 5.91
CA LEU A 283 -15.94 -12.94 6.54
C LEU A 283 -17.34 -13.05 7.14
N LYS A 284 -17.46 -13.29 8.46
CA LYS A 284 -18.79 -13.30 9.09
C LYS A 284 -19.29 -11.88 9.37
N ASP A 285 -20.60 -11.70 9.28
CA ASP A 285 -21.23 -10.44 9.65
C ASP A 285 -21.06 -10.18 11.16
N PRO A 286 -20.76 -8.94 11.59
CA PRO A 286 -20.66 -8.61 13.01
C PRO A 286 -21.94 -8.91 13.80
N GLU A 287 -23.10 -8.92 13.13
CA GLU A 287 -24.41 -9.25 13.71
C GLU A 287 -24.57 -10.76 13.95
N GLU A 288 -23.86 -11.59 13.20
CA GLU A 288 -23.85 -13.06 13.31
C GLU A 288 -22.86 -13.54 14.38
N VAL A 289 -22.12 -12.62 15.00
CA VAL A 289 -21.13 -12.94 16.02
C VAL A 289 -21.62 -12.53 17.41
N PRO A 290 -21.64 -13.48 18.37
CA PRO A 290 -21.98 -13.18 19.75
C PRO A 290 -21.08 -12.06 20.31
N ARG A 291 -21.68 -11.10 21.02
CA ARG A 291 -21.02 -9.84 21.47
C ARG A 291 -19.95 -10.01 22.56
N ASN A 292 -19.50 -11.23 22.87
CA ASN A 292 -18.46 -11.47 23.86
C ASN A 292 -17.06 -11.33 23.21
N ALA A 293 -16.20 -10.53 23.83
CA ALA A 293 -14.87 -10.19 23.29
C ALA A 293 -13.94 -11.40 23.08
N LYS A 294 -14.20 -12.55 23.72
CA LYS A 294 -13.48 -13.81 23.50
C LYS A 294 -13.86 -14.48 22.17
N GLU A 295 -15.05 -14.22 21.62
CA GLU A 295 -15.53 -14.81 20.36
C GLU A 295 -15.42 -13.87 19.16
N ALA A 296 -14.89 -12.65 19.32
CA ALA A 296 -14.46 -11.85 18.17
C ALA A 296 -13.36 -12.57 17.34
N ARG A 297 -12.66 -13.55 17.92
CA ARG A 297 -11.76 -14.48 17.21
C ARG A 297 -12.49 -15.63 16.49
N VAL A 298 -13.82 -15.76 16.67
CA VAL A 298 -14.73 -16.75 16.04
C VAL A 298 -15.45 -16.17 14.80
N LEU A 299 -15.21 -14.89 14.49
CA LEU A 299 -15.64 -14.21 13.26
C LEU A 299 -15.12 -14.87 11.96
N TYR A 300 -14.16 -15.79 12.05
CA TYR A 300 -13.43 -16.28 10.89
C TYR A 300 -13.10 -17.77 11.02
N ASN A 301 -13.33 -18.54 9.96
CA ASN A 301 -12.71 -19.87 9.84
C ASN A 301 -11.26 -19.66 9.38
N LEU A 302 -10.36 -19.52 10.36
CA LEU A 302 -8.94 -19.17 10.16
C LEU A 302 -8.22 -20.13 9.21
N GLU A 303 -8.57 -21.42 9.22
CA GLU A 303 -8.00 -22.41 8.31
C GLU A 303 -9.12 -23.19 7.66
N TRP A 304 -9.24 -23.09 6.35
CA TRP A 304 -10.04 -24.01 5.56
C TRP A 304 -9.36 -25.39 5.57
N ARG A 305 -9.60 -26.13 6.66
CA ARG A 305 -8.95 -27.42 6.91
C ARG A 305 -9.24 -28.38 5.77
N GLY A 306 -8.18 -28.80 5.09
CA GLY A 306 -8.24 -29.79 4.01
C GLY A 306 -8.09 -29.18 2.61
N ILE A 307 -8.04 -27.84 2.53
CA ILE A 307 -7.78 -27.14 1.28
C ILE A 307 -6.28 -26.87 1.14
N ASP A 308 -5.77 -27.19 -0.05
CA ASP A 308 -4.45 -26.84 -0.55
C ASP A 308 -4.66 -26.08 -1.85
N TRP A 309 -4.56 -24.75 -1.78
CA TRP A 309 -4.85 -23.88 -2.93
C TRP A 309 -3.88 -24.09 -4.08
N ALA A 310 -2.63 -24.47 -3.81
CA ALA A 310 -1.66 -24.76 -4.86
C ALA A 310 -1.98 -26.05 -5.61
N LYS A 311 -2.54 -27.04 -4.90
CA LYS A 311 -3.05 -28.26 -5.54
C LYS A 311 -4.28 -27.96 -6.38
N ILE A 312 -5.24 -27.21 -5.82
CA ILE A 312 -6.50 -26.87 -6.49
C ILE A 312 -6.25 -26.06 -7.77
N GLN A 313 -5.39 -25.04 -7.72
CA GLN A 313 -5.00 -24.25 -8.90
C GLN A 313 -4.43 -25.14 -10.01
N ARG A 314 -3.46 -26.02 -9.68
CA ARG A 314 -2.86 -26.95 -10.66
C ARG A 314 -3.87 -27.93 -11.25
N GLN A 315 -4.82 -28.42 -10.45
CA GLN A 315 -5.88 -29.28 -10.94
C GLN A 315 -6.80 -28.56 -11.94
N CYS A 316 -7.16 -27.31 -11.64
CA CYS A 316 -7.98 -26.51 -12.55
C CYS A 316 -7.30 -26.27 -13.90
N VAL A 317 -6.00 -25.94 -13.87
CA VAL A 317 -5.19 -25.79 -15.08
C VAL A 317 -5.10 -27.09 -15.86
N ALA A 318 -4.92 -28.23 -15.19
CA ALA A 318 -4.87 -29.53 -15.86
C ALA A 318 -6.18 -29.88 -16.58
N PHE A 319 -7.34 -29.49 -16.02
CA PHE A 319 -8.64 -29.67 -16.68
C PHE A 319 -8.84 -28.76 -17.90
N ASN A 320 -8.10 -27.67 -17.98
CA ASN A 320 -8.21 -26.64 -19.02
C ASN A 320 -6.93 -26.53 -19.87
N GLN A 321 -6.04 -27.53 -19.83
CA GLN A 321 -4.68 -27.42 -20.37
C GLN A 321 -4.64 -27.19 -21.89
N ASP A 322 -5.66 -27.63 -22.62
CA ASP A 322 -5.83 -27.46 -24.06
C ASP A 322 -6.15 -26.02 -24.48
N ARG A 323 -6.49 -25.16 -23.52
CA ARG A 323 -6.73 -23.73 -23.73
C ARG A 323 -5.45 -22.90 -23.72
N TYR A 324 -4.34 -23.42 -23.18
CA TYR A 324 -3.15 -22.63 -22.87
C TYR A 324 -1.94 -23.00 -23.72
N ILE A 325 -1.07 -22.00 -23.92
CA ILE A 325 0.21 -22.20 -24.59
C ILE A 325 1.07 -23.11 -23.70
N PRO A 326 1.64 -24.22 -24.23
CA PRO A 326 2.48 -25.10 -23.44
C PRO A 326 3.76 -24.39 -22.99
N PRO A 327 4.32 -24.76 -21.82
CA PRO A 327 5.51 -24.10 -21.29
C PRO A 327 6.73 -24.37 -22.18
N PRO A 328 7.74 -23.47 -22.17
CA PRO A 328 8.95 -23.59 -22.99
C PRO A 328 9.70 -24.91 -22.82
N SER A 329 9.73 -25.46 -21.61
CA SER A 329 10.35 -26.76 -21.31
C SER A 329 9.68 -27.95 -22.01
N SER A 330 8.44 -27.79 -22.48
CA SER A 330 7.69 -28.78 -23.26
C SER A 330 7.80 -28.56 -24.77
N LEU A 331 8.36 -27.43 -25.21
CA LEU A 331 8.64 -27.12 -26.60
C LEU A 331 10.07 -27.61 -26.90
N GLY A 332 10.21 -28.64 -27.76
CA GLY A 332 11.53 -29.17 -28.12
C GLY A 332 12.47 -28.09 -28.65
N ASP A 333 13.78 -28.31 -28.47
CA ASP A 333 14.86 -27.39 -28.88
C ASP A 333 14.63 -26.88 -30.31
N GLY A 334 14.33 -25.58 -30.46
CA GLY A 334 14.17 -24.90 -31.75
C GLY A 334 12.80 -24.29 -32.07
N LYS A 335 11.76 -24.47 -31.23
CA LYS A 335 10.49 -23.73 -31.37
C LYS A 335 10.43 -22.54 -30.40
N GLU A 336 10.96 -21.40 -30.82
CA GLU A 336 10.92 -20.14 -30.06
C GLU A 336 9.56 -19.41 -30.11
N LYS A 337 8.57 -19.89 -30.89
CA LYS A 337 7.31 -19.16 -31.05
C LYS A 337 6.34 -19.44 -29.90
N ARG A 338 6.24 -18.46 -29.00
CA ARG A 338 5.17 -18.30 -28.01
C ARG A 338 3.99 -17.47 -28.54
N ASP A 339 4.11 -16.92 -29.74
CA ASP A 339 3.12 -15.98 -30.25
C ASP A 339 1.89 -16.72 -30.77
N ASN A 340 0.71 -16.22 -30.40
CA ASN A 340 -0.52 -16.61 -31.08
C ASN A 340 -0.37 -16.30 -32.58
N PRO A 341 -0.84 -17.17 -33.49
CA PRO A 341 -0.89 -16.86 -34.91
C PRO A 341 -1.88 -15.70 -35.11
N GLU A 342 -1.37 -14.48 -35.07
CA GLU A 342 -2.16 -13.28 -35.38
C GLU A 342 -2.38 -13.24 -36.90
N GLY A 343 -3.64 -13.36 -37.31
CA GLY A 343 -4.05 -13.11 -38.70
C GLY A 343 -4.15 -14.34 -39.61
N GLU A 344 -3.92 -15.57 -39.12
CA GLU A 344 -4.15 -16.78 -39.91
C GLU A 344 -5.64 -17.19 -39.86
N ARG A 345 -6.33 -17.08 -41.01
CA ARG A 345 -7.74 -17.50 -41.14
C ARG A 345 -7.87 -19.01 -40.86
N GLY A 346 -8.70 -19.37 -39.88
CA GLY A 346 -9.00 -20.74 -39.51
C GLY A 346 -8.18 -21.30 -38.34
N VAL A 347 -7.24 -20.53 -37.78
CA VAL A 347 -6.47 -20.94 -36.59
C VAL A 347 -7.05 -20.28 -35.34
N LYS A 348 -7.46 -21.10 -34.38
CA LYS A 348 -7.99 -20.62 -33.09
C LYS A 348 -6.86 -20.06 -32.22
N LYS A 349 -7.15 -18.99 -31.48
CA LYS A 349 -6.22 -18.39 -30.52
C LYS A 349 -6.09 -19.25 -29.27
N VAL A 350 -4.91 -19.23 -28.67
CA VAL A 350 -4.62 -19.92 -27.40
C VAL A 350 -4.49 -18.88 -26.30
N HIS A 351 -4.97 -19.18 -25.09
CA HIS A 351 -4.86 -18.28 -23.95
C HIS A 351 -3.42 -18.24 -23.43
N ALA A 352 -2.98 -17.04 -23.08
CA ALA A 352 -1.77 -16.83 -22.30
C ALA A 352 -2.06 -17.06 -20.81
N ARG A 353 -1.04 -17.46 -20.04
CA ARG A 353 -1.19 -17.64 -18.59
C ARG A 353 -0.61 -16.46 -17.83
N THR A 354 -1.29 -16.04 -16.77
CA THR A 354 -0.88 -14.90 -15.95
C THR A 354 -0.60 -15.32 -14.52
N ALA A 355 0.42 -14.77 -13.88
CA ALA A 355 0.64 -14.93 -12.44
C ALA A 355 0.31 -13.63 -11.70
N LEU A 356 -0.56 -13.70 -10.69
CA LEU A 356 -0.75 -12.63 -9.72
C LEU A 356 0.12 -12.91 -8.49
N VAL A 357 1.22 -12.18 -8.41
CA VAL A 357 2.24 -12.33 -7.36
C VAL A 357 1.95 -11.35 -6.24
N VAL A 358 1.60 -11.89 -5.07
CA VAL A 358 1.34 -11.13 -3.85
C VAL A 358 2.60 -11.12 -2.99
N ARG A 359 3.12 -9.93 -2.71
CA ARG A 359 4.32 -9.72 -1.91
C ARG A 359 4.00 -9.62 -0.43
N VAL A 360 4.81 -10.28 0.38
CA VAL A 360 4.71 -10.27 1.85
C VAL A 360 6.08 -10.52 2.48
N TRP A 361 6.30 -10.14 3.75
CA TRP A 361 7.50 -10.51 4.50
C TRP A 361 7.23 -11.62 5.53
N HIS A 362 8.24 -12.39 5.88
CA HIS A 362 8.07 -13.62 6.69
C HIS A 362 7.62 -13.42 8.15
N MET A 363 7.70 -12.19 8.66
CA MET A 363 7.19 -11.77 9.98
C MET A 363 5.88 -10.97 9.89
N TYR A 364 5.20 -11.01 8.74
CA TYR A 364 3.94 -10.30 8.57
C TYR A 364 2.89 -10.83 9.55
N ALA A 365 2.23 -9.91 10.24
CA ALA A 365 1.19 -10.25 11.21
C ALA A 365 -0.13 -10.46 10.47
N TRP A 366 -0.36 -11.70 10.03
CA TRP A 366 -1.56 -12.09 9.29
C TRP A 366 -2.84 -11.74 10.06
N MET A 367 -3.66 -10.89 9.44
CA MET A 367 -5.01 -10.59 9.85
C MET A 367 -6.00 -11.50 9.11
N HIS A 368 -7.19 -11.66 9.67
CA HIS A 368 -8.22 -12.52 9.10
C HIS A 368 -8.62 -12.12 7.67
N LEU A 369 -8.63 -10.82 7.39
CA LEU A 369 -8.98 -10.30 6.06
C LEU A 369 -7.95 -10.70 4.99
N ASP A 370 -6.69 -10.99 5.36
CA ASP A 370 -5.68 -11.45 4.39
C ASP A 370 -6.07 -12.82 3.82
N TYR A 371 -6.54 -13.73 4.68
CA TYR A 371 -7.02 -15.04 4.27
C TYR A 371 -8.25 -14.93 3.36
N VAL A 372 -9.21 -14.10 3.75
CA VAL A 372 -10.43 -13.86 2.98
C VAL A 372 -10.09 -13.31 1.60
N ASN A 373 -9.16 -12.34 1.54
CA ASN A 373 -8.71 -11.72 0.29
C ASN A 373 -7.94 -12.69 -0.62
N LEU A 374 -7.04 -13.51 -0.06
CA LEU A 374 -6.33 -14.53 -0.85
C LEU A 374 -7.27 -15.60 -1.40
N ARG A 375 -8.21 -16.10 -0.59
CA ARG A 375 -9.21 -17.07 -1.04
C ARG A 375 -10.07 -16.49 -2.16
N SER A 376 -10.51 -15.23 -2.01
CA SER A 376 -11.31 -14.56 -3.04
C SER A 376 -10.52 -14.35 -4.34
N LEU A 377 -9.26 -13.92 -4.24
CA LEU A 377 -8.37 -13.80 -5.39
C LEU A 377 -8.25 -15.13 -6.16
N ILE A 378 -8.00 -16.24 -5.46
CA ILE A 378 -7.79 -17.55 -6.11
C ILE A 378 -9.08 -18.06 -6.76
N ALA A 379 -10.21 -17.91 -6.06
CA ALA A 379 -11.51 -18.33 -6.56
C ALA A 379 -11.93 -17.54 -7.82
N GLU A 380 -11.78 -16.22 -7.78
CA GLU A 380 -12.14 -15.34 -8.90
C GLU A 380 -11.16 -15.49 -10.08
N LEU A 381 -9.86 -15.54 -9.81
CA LEU A 381 -8.85 -15.46 -10.86
C LEU A 381 -8.48 -16.83 -11.45
N ASN A 382 -8.55 -17.92 -10.68
CA ASN A 382 -8.20 -19.26 -11.16
C ASN A 382 -9.43 -20.16 -11.35
N MET A 383 -10.27 -20.31 -10.33
CA MET A 383 -11.33 -21.34 -10.36
C MET A 383 -12.40 -21.03 -11.41
N GLN A 384 -12.93 -19.81 -11.41
CA GLN A 384 -14.01 -19.44 -12.31
C GLN A 384 -13.54 -19.11 -13.74
N SER A 385 -12.28 -18.65 -13.89
CA SER A 385 -11.66 -18.44 -15.22
C SER A 385 -11.19 -19.74 -15.88
N GLY A 386 -11.10 -20.84 -15.13
CA GLY A 386 -10.56 -22.11 -15.62
C GLY A 386 -9.02 -22.14 -15.69
N GLY A 387 -8.33 -21.37 -14.85
CA GLY A 387 -6.87 -21.42 -14.70
C GLY A 387 -6.08 -20.34 -15.44
N GLU A 388 -6.74 -19.27 -15.88
CA GLU A 388 -6.10 -18.17 -16.63
C GLU A 388 -5.06 -17.42 -15.81
N TYR A 389 -5.33 -17.30 -14.50
CA TYR A 389 -4.44 -16.68 -13.53
C TYR A 389 -4.08 -17.66 -12.43
N ASP A 390 -2.83 -17.74 -12.03
CA ASP A 390 -2.41 -18.34 -10.75
C ASP A 390 -2.06 -17.25 -9.74
N VAL A 391 -2.46 -17.43 -8.49
CA VAL A 391 -2.02 -16.56 -7.39
C VAL A 391 -0.80 -17.17 -6.71
N HIS A 392 0.23 -16.36 -6.45
CA HIS A 392 1.47 -16.77 -5.80
C HIS A 392 1.83 -15.83 -4.65
N LEU A 393 2.61 -16.33 -3.69
CA LEU A 393 3.13 -15.55 -2.58
C LEU A 393 4.65 -15.41 -2.72
N LEU A 394 5.13 -14.18 -2.95
CA LEU A 394 6.55 -13.86 -2.97
C LEU A 394 6.97 -13.33 -1.59
N VAL A 395 7.62 -14.19 -0.81
CA VAL A 395 7.86 -13.95 0.63
C VAL A 395 9.30 -13.51 0.89
N HIS A 396 9.46 -12.29 1.40
CA HIS A 396 10.75 -11.74 1.81
C HIS A 396 11.17 -12.25 3.20
N VAL A 397 12.29 -12.98 3.26
CA VAL A 397 12.98 -13.37 4.49
C VAL A 397 14.02 -12.30 4.86
N ARG A 398 13.67 -11.41 5.78
CA ARG A 398 14.54 -10.28 6.20
C ARG A 398 15.79 -10.72 6.97
N ASP A 399 15.77 -11.88 7.62
CA ASP A 399 16.96 -12.39 8.31
C ASP A 399 17.88 -13.09 7.32
N GLU A 400 18.91 -12.37 6.88
CA GLU A 400 19.92 -12.85 5.91
C GLU A 400 20.72 -14.06 6.41
N ARG A 401 20.74 -14.30 7.73
CA ARG A 401 21.44 -15.45 8.32
C ARG A 401 20.73 -16.78 8.07
N VAL A 402 19.49 -16.74 7.58
CA VAL A 402 18.69 -17.94 7.33
C VAL A 402 19.08 -18.50 5.95
N PRO A 403 19.72 -19.69 5.87
CA PRO A 403 20.25 -20.23 4.62
C PRO A 403 19.13 -20.87 3.77
N ILE A 404 18.23 -20.05 3.24
CA ILE A 404 17.10 -20.51 2.42
C ILE A 404 17.52 -21.04 1.05
N LEU A 405 18.69 -20.61 0.54
CA LEU A 405 19.26 -21.05 -0.74
C LEU A 405 19.83 -22.48 -0.71
N THR A 406 20.52 -22.83 0.38
CA THR A 406 21.33 -24.05 0.43
C THR A 406 20.64 -25.20 1.15
N LYS A 407 19.60 -24.92 1.94
CA LYS A 407 18.91 -25.93 2.77
C LYS A 407 17.40 -25.91 2.58
N GLN A 408 16.89 -26.88 1.81
CA GLN A 408 15.44 -27.07 1.62
C GLN A 408 14.68 -27.30 2.94
N SER A 409 15.32 -27.93 3.93
CA SER A 409 14.71 -28.12 5.25
C SER A 409 14.49 -26.80 6.00
N VAL A 410 15.33 -25.80 5.77
CA VAL A 410 15.17 -24.44 6.31
C VAL A 410 14.10 -23.69 5.54
N TYR A 411 14.10 -23.77 4.21
CA TYR A 411 13.02 -23.23 3.36
C TYR A 411 11.64 -23.70 3.85
N ASN A 412 11.45 -25.02 3.96
CA ASN A 412 10.20 -25.61 4.39
C ASN A 412 9.81 -25.22 5.82
N ARG A 413 10.79 -25.00 6.70
CA ARG A 413 10.55 -24.54 8.07
C ARG A 413 10.01 -23.12 8.09
N VAL A 414 10.63 -22.20 7.35
CA VAL A 414 10.20 -20.80 7.23
C VAL A 414 8.78 -20.74 6.67
N VAL A 415 8.50 -21.45 5.58
CA VAL A 415 7.14 -21.53 5.01
C VAL A 415 6.14 -22.04 6.05
N LYS A 416 6.46 -23.11 6.79
CA LYS A 416 5.56 -23.68 7.80
C LYS A 416 5.30 -22.74 8.97
N SER A 417 6.30 -21.97 9.42
CA SER A 417 6.17 -21.04 10.55
C SER A 417 5.48 -19.73 10.19
N THR A 418 5.57 -19.32 8.92
CA THR A 418 5.09 -18.01 8.45
C THR A 418 3.75 -18.08 7.75
N ILE A 419 3.51 -19.13 6.95
CA ILE A 419 2.38 -19.22 6.02
C ILE A 419 1.41 -20.29 6.49
N ALA A 420 0.13 -19.92 6.51
CA ALA A 420 -0.94 -20.85 6.89
C ALA A 420 -1.06 -22.01 5.92
N ARG A 421 -1.54 -23.14 6.45
CA ARG A 421 -1.44 -24.45 5.80
C ARG A 421 -1.98 -24.48 4.37
N GLU A 422 -3.09 -23.78 4.12
CA GLU A 422 -3.79 -23.79 2.82
C GLU A 422 -3.01 -23.09 1.68
N PHE A 423 -2.09 -22.18 2.01
CA PHE A 423 -1.34 -21.38 1.02
C PHE A 423 0.14 -21.78 0.89
N ARG A 424 0.62 -22.73 1.69
CA ARG A 424 2.06 -23.08 1.74
C ARG A 424 2.64 -23.49 0.39
N GLY A 425 1.83 -24.11 -0.48
CA GLY A 425 2.26 -24.52 -1.81
C GLY A 425 2.37 -23.38 -2.83
N LEU A 426 1.95 -22.16 -2.49
CA LEU A 426 1.98 -20.97 -3.36
C LEU A 426 3.26 -20.13 -3.17
N VAL A 427 4.19 -20.57 -2.32
CA VAL A 427 5.22 -19.71 -1.76
C VAL A 427 6.54 -19.84 -2.51
N THR A 428 7.07 -18.69 -2.92
CA THR A 428 8.46 -18.50 -3.36
C THR A 428 9.18 -17.59 -2.37
N LEU A 429 10.18 -18.12 -1.66
CA LEU A 429 11.00 -17.33 -0.73
C LEU A 429 12.12 -16.59 -1.46
N TRP A 430 12.48 -15.41 -0.95
CA TRP A 430 13.69 -14.68 -1.34
C TRP A 430 14.27 -13.89 -0.15
N ASN A 431 15.54 -13.49 -0.23
CA ASN A 431 16.19 -12.57 0.70
C ASN A 431 17.18 -11.65 -0.03
N GLU A 432 17.71 -10.64 0.64
CA GLU A 432 18.61 -9.65 0.02
C GLU A 432 19.94 -10.27 -0.41
N GLN A 433 20.47 -11.23 0.35
CA GLN A 433 21.68 -11.97 -0.02
C GLN A 433 21.53 -12.71 -1.36
N MET A 434 20.36 -13.31 -1.62
CA MET A 434 20.05 -13.90 -2.93
C MET A 434 20.14 -12.88 -4.05
N MET A 435 19.58 -11.69 -3.83
CA MET A 435 19.57 -10.63 -4.83
C MET A 435 20.98 -10.06 -5.04
N GLN A 436 21.82 -9.99 -4.01
CA GLN A 436 23.23 -9.60 -4.15
C GLN A 436 24.01 -10.55 -5.05
N VAL A 437 23.77 -11.86 -4.92
CA VAL A 437 24.43 -12.88 -5.76
C VAL A 437 23.93 -12.81 -7.21
N LEU A 438 22.63 -12.57 -7.43
CA LEU A 438 22.05 -12.49 -8.77
C LEU A 438 22.36 -11.16 -9.47
N TYR A 439 22.50 -10.07 -8.70
CA TYR A 439 22.76 -8.72 -9.20
C TYR A 439 24.01 -8.09 -8.56
N PRO A 440 25.20 -8.66 -8.78
CA PRO A 440 26.42 -8.27 -8.05
C PRO A 440 26.98 -6.90 -8.46
N ASN A 441 26.60 -6.39 -9.64
CA ASN A 441 27.18 -5.18 -10.24
C ASN A 441 26.40 -3.90 -9.92
N LEU A 442 25.50 -3.94 -8.95
CA LEU A 442 24.78 -2.76 -8.49
C LEU A 442 25.59 -2.07 -7.40
N GLY A 443 25.89 -0.79 -7.62
CA GLY A 443 26.75 0.02 -6.75
C GLY A 443 26.20 0.18 -5.32
N VAL A 444 26.96 0.89 -4.50
CA VAL A 444 26.70 1.03 -3.06
C VAL A 444 25.52 1.95 -2.72
N ASP A 445 24.92 1.66 -1.57
CA ASP A 445 23.83 2.34 -0.87
C ASP A 445 23.74 3.85 -1.17
N TRP A 446 22.63 4.25 -1.78
CA TRP A 446 22.25 5.66 -1.82
C TRP A 446 21.32 5.94 -0.63
N ARG A 447 21.73 6.88 0.23
CA ARG A 447 21.09 7.17 1.53
C ARG A 447 21.01 5.97 2.48
N GLU A 448 22.06 5.16 2.54
CA GLU A 448 22.20 4.04 3.51
C GLU A 448 21.15 2.92 3.38
N LEU A 449 20.49 2.82 2.21
CA LEU A 449 19.55 1.74 1.90
C LEU A 449 20.12 0.81 0.82
N PRO A 450 20.23 -0.51 1.10
CA PRO A 450 20.72 -1.48 0.13
C PRO A 450 19.90 -1.48 -1.17
N PRO A 451 20.55 -1.47 -2.35
CA PRO A 451 19.83 -1.52 -3.62
C PRO A 451 19.06 -2.84 -3.79
N HIS A 452 19.50 -3.92 -3.16
CA HIS A 452 18.86 -5.25 -3.20
C HIS A 452 17.66 -5.38 -2.27
N GLY A 453 17.42 -4.37 -1.43
CA GLY A 453 16.35 -4.39 -0.45
C GLY A 453 14.97 -4.20 -1.06
N ALA A 454 13.96 -4.68 -0.33
CA ALA A 454 12.55 -4.59 -0.71
C ALA A 454 12.04 -3.15 -0.88
N TYR A 455 12.75 -2.16 -0.34
CA TYR A 455 12.39 -0.75 -0.51
C TYR A 455 12.80 -0.19 -1.88
N ARG A 456 13.88 -0.73 -2.47
CA ARG A 456 14.52 -0.17 -3.68
C ARG A 456 14.18 -0.94 -4.94
N SER A 457 14.36 -2.26 -4.90
CA SER A 457 14.41 -3.06 -6.12
C SER A 457 13.52 -4.28 -6.06
N MET A 458 12.24 -4.07 -5.76
CA MET A 458 11.25 -5.15 -5.79
C MET A 458 11.14 -5.85 -7.15
N TRP A 459 11.61 -5.21 -8.23
CA TRP A 459 11.71 -5.82 -9.54
C TRP A 459 12.70 -7.00 -9.60
N MET A 460 13.76 -7.02 -8.76
CA MET A 460 14.74 -8.10 -8.73
C MET A 460 14.16 -9.45 -8.30
N PRO A 461 13.50 -9.57 -7.12
CA PRO A 461 12.87 -10.83 -6.72
C PRO A 461 11.66 -11.15 -7.60
N MET A 462 11.04 -10.15 -8.24
CA MET A 462 10.02 -10.39 -9.26
C MET A 462 10.61 -11.06 -10.50
N GLN A 463 11.73 -10.58 -11.03
CA GLN A 463 12.44 -11.22 -12.15
C GLN A 463 12.94 -12.62 -11.78
N TYR A 464 13.42 -12.82 -10.56
CA TYR A 464 13.76 -14.15 -10.05
C TYR A 464 12.54 -15.09 -10.05
N PHE A 465 11.38 -14.59 -9.61
CA PHE A 465 10.12 -15.35 -9.67
C PHE A 465 9.75 -15.69 -11.13
N MET A 466 9.79 -14.72 -12.04
CA MET A 466 9.47 -14.92 -13.46
C MET A 466 10.39 -15.98 -14.10
N HIS A 467 11.69 -15.96 -13.77
CA HIS A 467 12.65 -16.96 -14.26
C HIS A 467 12.35 -18.38 -13.72
N LYS A 468 11.83 -18.49 -12.50
CA LYS A 468 11.42 -19.76 -11.89
C LYS A 468 10.10 -20.30 -12.43
N HIS A 469 9.28 -19.44 -13.04
CA HIS A 469 7.95 -19.76 -13.52
C HIS A 469 7.79 -19.44 -15.01
N PRO A 470 8.50 -20.17 -15.89
CA PRO A 470 8.43 -19.95 -17.33
C PRO A 470 7.06 -20.29 -17.91
N GLU A 471 6.14 -20.92 -17.17
CA GLU A 471 4.79 -21.23 -17.59
C GLU A 471 3.86 -20.02 -17.75
N TYR A 472 4.25 -18.83 -17.27
CA TYR A 472 3.46 -17.60 -17.41
C TYR A 472 4.04 -16.67 -18.49
N ASP A 473 3.16 -15.89 -19.09
CA ASP A 473 3.50 -14.84 -20.07
C ASP A 473 3.38 -13.45 -19.44
N TYR A 474 2.41 -13.26 -18.54
CA TYR A 474 2.13 -11.98 -17.87
C TYR A 474 2.17 -12.09 -16.35
N PHE A 475 2.45 -10.96 -15.70
CA PHE A 475 2.58 -10.92 -14.25
C PHE A 475 1.95 -9.65 -13.66
N TRP A 476 1.13 -9.84 -12.63
CA TRP A 476 0.68 -8.78 -11.73
C TRP A 476 1.51 -8.82 -10.44
N ASN A 477 1.89 -7.66 -9.92
CA ASN A 477 2.65 -7.52 -8.68
C ASN A 477 1.87 -6.66 -7.68
N LEU A 478 1.35 -7.27 -6.62
CA LEU A 478 0.56 -6.60 -5.59
C LEU A 478 1.20 -6.78 -4.21
N GLU A 479 0.98 -5.83 -3.31
CA GLU A 479 1.27 -6.03 -1.89
C GLU A 479 0.12 -6.77 -1.20
N LEU A 480 0.43 -7.57 -0.18
CA LEU A 480 -0.57 -8.35 0.54
C LEU A 480 -1.65 -7.48 1.18
N ASP A 481 -1.36 -6.22 1.51
CA ASP A 481 -2.30 -5.26 2.11
C ASP A 481 -3.16 -4.50 1.08
N VAL A 482 -2.99 -4.75 -0.22
CA VAL A 482 -3.92 -4.23 -1.25
C VAL A 482 -5.30 -4.83 -1.04
N ARG A 483 -6.33 -3.97 -1.10
CA ARG A 483 -7.74 -4.35 -0.99
C ARG A 483 -8.53 -3.77 -2.14
N TYR A 484 -9.44 -4.57 -2.66
CA TYR A 484 -10.41 -4.17 -3.66
C TYR A 484 -11.77 -4.76 -3.31
N THR A 485 -12.80 -3.92 -3.35
CA THR A 485 -14.17 -4.32 -2.99
C THR A 485 -14.99 -4.80 -4.18
N GLY A 486 -14.53 -4.52 -5.41
CA GLY A 486 -15.13 -5.06 -6.63
C GLY A 486 -14.66 -6.50 -6.90
N HIS A 487 -14.83 -6.96 -8.14
CA HIS A 487 -14.43 -8.31 -8.57
C HIS A 487 -13.06 -8.27 -9.28
N TRP A 488 -12.08 -9.04 -8.81
CA TRP A 488 -10.70 -8.98 -9.27
C TRP A 488 -10.53 -9.35 -10.74
N TYR A 489 -11.19 -10.41 -11.21
CA TYR A 489 -11.13 -10.78 -12.63
C TYR A 489 -11.61 -9.63 -13.53
N HIS A 490 -12.80 -9.06 -13.24
CA HIS A 490 -13.32 -7.90 -13.96
C HIS A 490 -12.34 -6.74 -13.95
N PHE A 491 -11.81 -6.39 -12.78
CA PHE A 491 -10.88 -5.28 -12.66
C PHE A 491 -9.62 -5.46 -13.51
N LEU A 492 -8.91 -6.60 -13.37
CA LEU A 492 -7.66 -6.84 -14.08
C LEU A 492 -7.89 -6.92 -15.59
N GLU A 493 -8.96 -7.59 -16.02
CA GLU A 493 -9.28 -7.71 -17.44
C GLU A 493 -9.68 -6.37 -18.05
N GLN A 494 -10.50 -5.57 -17.37
CA GLN A 494 -10.91 -4.26 -17.87
C GLN A 494 -9.74 -3.26 -17.94
N VAL A 495 -8.86 -3.27 -16.93
CA VAL A 495 -7.62 -2.47 -16.97
C VAL A 495 -6.72 -2.91 -18.13
N ARG A 496 -6.57 -4.22 -18.35
CA ARG A 496 -5.81 -4.78 -19.48
C ARG A 496 -6.41 -4.35 -20.83
N GLN A 497 -7.72 -4.47 -20.99
CA GLN A 497 -8.45 -4.08 -22.20
C GLN A 497 -8.37 -2.57 -22.45
N PHE A 498 -8.42 -1.76 -21.40
CA PHE A 498 -8.20 -0.31 -21.51
C PHE A 498 -6.78 0.00 -21.99
N ALA A 499 -5.77 -0.66 -21.42
CA ALA A 499 -4.37 -0.48 -21.80
C ALA A 499 -4.12 -0.89 -23.26
N LYS A 500 -4.71 -1.99 -23.70
CA LYS A 500 -4.66 -2.51 -25.07
C LYS A 500 -5.24 -1.55 -26.12
N ARG A 501 -6.19 -0.69 -25.73
CA ARG A 501 -6.76 0.34 -26.60
C ARG A 501 -5.93 1.63 -26.66
N GLN A 502 -4.87 1.75 -25.87
CA GLN A 502 -4.08 2.99 -25.84
C GLN A 502 -3.04 3.00 -26.96
N PRO A 503 -2.94 4.09 -27.74
CA PRO A 503 -1.88 4.26 -28.73
C PRO A 503 -0.54 4.57 -28.05
N ARG A 504 0.57 4.14 -28.66
CA ARG A 504 1.94 4.44 -28.17
C ARG A 504 2.24 5.94 -28.25
N ARG A 505 1.74 6.65 -29.26
CA ARG A 505 1.86 8.11 -29.36
C ARG A 505 1.19 8.79 -28.15
N GLY A 506 1.94 9.64 -27.45
CA GLY A 506 1.44 10.39 -26.29
C GLY A 506 1.20 9.53 -25.03
N LEU A 507 1.59 8.24 -25.05
CA LEU A 507 1.29 7.30 -23.97
C LEU A 507 1.99 7.69 -22.67
N TRP A 508 3.25 8.10 -22.76
CA TRP A 508 4.07 8.46 -21.61
C TRP A 508 3.53 9.72 -20.93
N GLU A 509 3.15 10.71 -21.71
CA GLU A 509 2.60 12.00 -21.29
C GLU A 509 1.28 11.79 -20.55
N ARG A 510 0.38 10.97 -21.11
CA ARG A 510 -0.87 10.58 -20.44
C ARG A 510 -0.62 9.82 -19.15
N ASN A 511 0.31 8.86 -19.16
CA ASN A 511 0.63 8.03 -17.99
C ASN A 511 1.29 8.82 -16.85
N SER A 512 1.81 10.03 -17.10
CA SER A 512 2.39 10.89 -16.04
C SER A 512 1.37 11.74 -15.29
N ARG A 513 0.10 11.73 -15.69
CA ARG A 513 -0.93 12.67 -15.22
C ARG A 513 -2.17 11.92 -14.73
N PHE A 514 -2.86 12.50 -13.75
CA PHE A 514 -4.17 11.99 -13.32
C PHE A 514 -5.28 12.53 -14.22
N TYR A 515 -6.10 11.63 -14.75
CA TYR A 515 -7.34 12.01 -15.39
C TYR A 515 -8.39 12.41 -14.36
N VAL A 516 -8.74 13.69 -14.35
CA VAL A 516 -9.80 14.27 -13.51
C VAL A 516 -11.01 14.63 -14.38
N PRO A 517 -12.13 13.87 -14.33
CA PRO A 517 -13.28 14.08 -15.22
C PRO A 517 -13.88 15.49 -15.13
N SER A 518 -13.94 16.09 -13.93
CA SER A 518 -14.51 17.42 -13.75
C SER A 518 -13.70 18.55 -14.40
N VAL A 519 -12.40 18.32 -14.62
CA VAL A 519 -11.49 19.28 -15.26
C VAL A 519 -11.38 19.00 -16.75
N HIS A 520 -11.10 17.75 -17.10
CA HIS A 520 -10.80 17.37 -18.48
C HIS A 520 -12.04 17.01 -19.30
N ARG A 521 -13.17 16.72 -18.66
CA ARG A 521 -14.43 16.26 -19.27
C ARG A 521 -14.33 14.88 -19.91
N SER A 522 -13.64 14.76 -21.04
CA SER A 522 -13.51 13.52 -21.79
C SER A 522 -12.06 13.03 -21.85
N TRP A 523 -11.87 11.73 -22.09
CA TRP A 523 -10.52 11.16 -22.29
C TRP A 523 -9.80 11.77 -23.50
N ARG A 524 -10.55 12.11 -24.55
CA ARG A 524 -10.01 12.76 -25.75
C ARG A 524 -9.48 14.16 -25.42
N ASP A 525 -10.25 14.94 -24.68
CA ASP A 525 -9.85 16.30 -24.29
C ASP A 525 -8.67 16.27 -23.31
N PHE A 526 -8.65 15.30 -22.38
CA PHE A 526 -7.48 15.03 -21.54
C PHE A 526 -6.23 14.72 -22.37
N SER A 527 -6.36 13.84 -23.38
CA SER A 527 -5.26 13.44 -24.25
C SER A 527 -4.73 14.63 -25.06
N ALA A 528 -5.63 15.43 -25.64
CA ALA A 528 -5.27 16.63 -26.39
C ALA A 528 -4.61 17.70 -25.51
N LEU A 529 -5.16 17.96 -24.31
CA LEU A 529 -4.57 18.91 -23.36
C LEU A 529 -3.18 18.45 -22.90
N THR A 530 -3.04 17.16 -22.62
CA THR A 530 -1.76 16.57 -22.20
C THR A 530 -0.71 16.71 -23.29
N ALA A 531 -1.06 16.44 -24.55
CA ALA A 531 -0.15 16.63 -25.68
C ALA A 531 0.26 18.10 -25.87
N LEU A 532 -0.67 19.05 -25.65
CA LEU A 532 -0.36 20.49 -25.74
C LEU A 532 0.54 20.99 -24.61
N GLN A 533 0.44 20.38 -23.42
CA GLN A 533 1.19 20.77 -22.22
C GLN A 533 2.51 20.01 -22.05
N ALA A 534 2.75 18.96 -22.82
CA ALA A 534 3.93 18.15 -22.72
C ALA A 534 5.17 18.92 -23.20
N ASP A 535 6.22 18.89 -22.39
CA ASP A 535 7.53 19.40 -22.77
C ASP A 535 8.15 18.51 -23.87
N PRO A 536 8.88 19.04 -24.86
CA PRO A 536 9.65 18.25 -25.83
C PRO A 536 10.45 17.09 -25.21
N SER A 537 10.98 17.27 -24.00
CA SER A 537 11.74 16.26 -23.25
C SER A 537 10.89 15.13 -22.65
N GLU A 538 9.57 15.29 -22.57
CA GLU A 538 8.64 14.23 -22.16
C GLU A 538 8.27 13.29 -23.30
N HIS A 539 8.45 13.73 -24.56
CA HIS A 539 8.05 12.96 -25.74
C HIS A 539 8.94 11.74 -25.95
N VAL A 540 8.35 10.56 -25.74
CA VAL A 540 9.00 9.27 -26.01
C VAL A 540 8.23 8.59 -27.13
N TRP A 541 8.81 8.59 -28.33
CA TRP A 541 8.19 7.98 -29.49
C TRP A 541 8.29 6.45 -29.45
N GLY A 542 9.48 5.90 -29.22
CA GLY A 542 9.71 4.47 -29.23
C GLY A 542 10.54 3.97 -28.04
N PRO A 543 11.10 2.76 -28.15
CA PRO A 543 11.94 2.18 -27.11
C PRO A 543 13.08 3.12 -26.73
N VAL A 544 13.21 3.41 -25.44
CA VAL A 544 14.30 4.23 -24.92
C VAL A 544 15.60 3.42 -24.97
N ARG A 545 16.59 3.89 -25.73
CA ARG A 545 17.89 3.21 -25.84
C ARG A 545 18.68 3.39 -24.54
N VAL A 546 18.95 2.28 -23.86
CA VAL A 546 19.81 2.25 -22.67
C VAL A 546 21.19 1.69 -23.06
N PRO A 547 22.29 2.42 -22.83
CA PRO A 547 23.63 1.93 -23.12
C PRO A 547 23.90 0.57 -22.44
N GLY A 548 24.37 -0.41 -23.22
CA GLY A 548 24.62 -1.77 -22.73
C GLY A 548 23.40 -2.69 -22.72
N VAL A 549 22.21 -2.20 -23.07
CA VAL A 549 21.01 -3.00 -23.30
C VAL A 549 20.73 -3.07 -24.79
N ASN A 550 20.86 -4.26 -25.38
CA ASN A 550 20.49 -4.48 -26.76
C ASN A 550 18.97 -4.65 -26.85
N LEU A 551 18.34 -3.88 -27.72
CA LEU A 551 16.94 -4.10 -28.08
C LEU A 551 16.83 -5.47 -28.74
N THR A 552 15.84 -6.25 -28.32
CA THR A 552 15.59 -7.60 -28.86
C THR A 552 14.70 -7.49 -30.09
N ARG A 553 14.57 -8.58 -30.86
CA ARG A 553 13.61 -8.65 -31.98
C ARG A 553 12.14 -8.43 -31.57
N HIS A 554 11.83 -8.63 -30.29
CA HIS A 554 10.49 -8.42 -29.72
C HIS A 554 10.26 -6.95 -29.34
N THR A 555 11.27 -6.10 -29.49
CA THR A 555 11.12 -4.67 -29.22
C THR A 555 10.32 -4.02 -30.35
N PRO A 556 9.19 -3.35 -30.04
CA PRO A 556 8.36 -2.71 -31.06
C PRO A 556 9.12 -1.58 -31.74
N THR A 557 9.10 -1.56 -33.07
CA THR A 557 9.74 -0.51 -33.87
C THR A 557 8.67 0.45 -34.37
N PRO A 558 8.84 1.78 -34.21
CA PRO A 558 7.89 2.75 -34.75
C PRO A 558 7.70 2.55 -36.26
N PRO A 559 6.46 2.51 -36.77
CA PRO A 559 6.19 2.38 -38.19
C PRO A 559 6.49 3.66 -38.98
N PHE A 560 6.63 4.79 -38.29
CA PHE A 560 6.94 6.09 -38.87
C PHE A 560 8.19 6.70 -38.22
N GLU A 561 8.95 7.48 -38.98
CA GLU A 561 10.15 8.16 -38.47
C GLU A 561 9.79 9.20 -37.41
N ARG A 562 8.69 9.94 -37.60
CA ARG A 562 8.25 10.99 -36.68
C ARG A 562 6.91 10.62 -36.05
N PRO A 563 6.68 10.95 -34.76
CA PRO A 563 5.42 10.70 -34.09
C PRO A 563 4.24 11.43 -34.74
N GLU A 564 4.48 12.59 -35.38
CA GLU A 564 3.44 13.38 -36.04
C GLU A 564 2.80 12.65 -37.22
N ASP A 565 3.55 11.76 -37.86
CA ASP A 565 3.11 11.01 -39.04
C ASP A 565 2.12 9.88 -38.68
N ASP A 566 2.03 9.48 -37.39
CA ASP A 566 0.92 8.64 -36.87
C ASP A 566 -0.30 9.52 -36.55
N VAL A 567 -0.91 10.08 -37.59
CA VAL A 567 -2.02 11.04 -37.49
C VAL A 567 -3.23 10.43 -36.77
N ASP A 568 -3.50 9.16 -37.02
CA ASP A 568 -4.68 8.44 -36.53
C ASP A 568 -4.43 7.68 -35.21
N TYR A 569 -3.23 7.83 -34.61
CA TYR A 569 -2.86 7.17 -33.35
C TYR A 569 -3.07 5.64 -33.42
N THR A 570 -2.54 5.01 -34.46
CA THR A 570 -2.79 3.60 -34.75
C THR A 570 -1.73 2.67 -34.18
N TRP A 571 -0.51 3.16 -33.97
CA TRP A 571 0.59 2.31 -33.56
C TRP A 571 0.45 1.81 -32.10
N GLY A 572 0.51 0.49 -31.93
CA GLY A 572 0.38 -0.19 -30.66
C GLY A 572 -1.06 -0.44 -30.20
N VAL A 573 -2.07 0.07 -30.91
CA VAL A 573 -3.47 -0.20 -30.58
C VAL A 573 -3.78 -1.67 -30.90
N GLY A 574 -4.28 -2.39 -29.90
CA GLY A 574 -4.54 -3.82 -30.00
C GLY A 574 -3.37 -4.71 -29.57
N GLU A 575 -2.23 -4.13 -29.18
CA GLU A 575 -1.11 -4.86 -28.57
C GLU A 575 -1.29 -4.93 -27.03
N GLU A 576 -0.79 -5.98 -26.39
CA GLU A 576 -0.73 -6.01 -24.92
C GLU A 576 0.26 -4.97 -24.40
N ALA A 577 -0.03 -4.37 -23.24
CA ALA A 577 0.84 -3.36 -22.66
C ALA A 577 2.11 -3.98 -22.07
N ASP A 578 3.27 -3.36 -22.34
CA ASP A 578 4.57 -3.77 -21.79
C ASP A 578 4.62 -3.64 -20.24
N LEU A 579 3.92 -2.64 -19.71
CA LEU A 579 3.80 -2.37 -18.28
C LEU A 579 2.49 -1.65 -17.99
N ILE A 580 1.77 -2.10 -16.96
CA ILE A 580 0.61 -1.41 -16.41
C ILE A 580 0.93 -0.97 -14.98
N THR A 581 0.69 0.30 -14.69
CA THR A 581 0.80 0.86 -13.35
C THR A 581 -0.54 1.45 -12.92
N LEU A 582 -0.92 1.26 -11.67
CA LEU A 582 -2.14 1.85 -11.08
C LEU A 582 -1.89 3.24 -10.48
N SER A 583 -0.67 3.75 -10.66
CA SER A 583 -0.26 5.10 -10.31
C SER A 583 0.51 5.72 -11.47
N PRO A 584 0.50 7.06 -11.61
CA PRO A 584 1.19 7.72 -12.70
C PRO A 584 2.70 7.47 -12.72
N LEU A 585 3.27 7.40 -13.94
CA LEU A 585 4.69 7.37 -14.26
C LEU A 585 5.18 8.79 -14.57
N PHE A 586 5.60 9.54 -13.56
CA PHE A 586 5.99 10.96 -13.71
C PHE A 586 7.51 11.17 -13.72
N ASP A 587 7.98 12.21 -14.44
CA ASP A 587 9.38 12.65 -14.38
C ASP A 587 9.59 13.50 -13.12
N PRO A 588 10.48 13.09 -12.19
CA PRO A 588 10.64 13.79 -10.92
C PRO A 588 11.54 15.03 -11.01
N LYS A 589 12.30 15.26 -12.10
CA LYS A 589 13.36 16.29 -12.17
C LYS A 589 12.89 17.69 -11.77
N ASN A 590 11.73 18.10 -12.27
CA ASN A 590 11.20 19.45 -12.09
C ASN A 590 10.18 19.52 -10.94
N THR A 591 10.25 18.57 -10.01
CA THR A 591 9.33 18.49 -8.86
C THR A 591 10.03 18.87 -7.56
N THR A 592 9.23 19.20 -6.55
CA THR A 592 9.70 19.37 -5.15
C THR A 592 9.77 18.04 -4.40
N TRP A 593 9.66 16.90 -5.10
CA TRP A 593 9.65 15.58 -4.46
C TRP A 593 11.01 15.25 -3.87
N ALA A 594 11.03 14.80 -2.61
CA ALA A 594 12.25 14.63 -1.83
C ALA A 594 13.19 13.52 -2.35
N LEU A 595 12.67 12.64 -3.21
CA LEU A 595 13.38 11.49 -3.79
C LEU A 595 13.69 11.69 -5.29
N ARG A 596 13.53 12.90 -5.84
CA ARG A 596 13.75 13.14 -7.28
C ARG A 596 15.15 12.80 -7.79
N ASP A 597 16.15 12.92 -6.91
CA ASP A 597 17.56 12.64 -7.20
C ASP A 597 17.98 11.27 -6.65
N ASP A 598 17.01 10.43 -6.28
CA ASP A 598 17.20 9.17 -5.57
C ASP A 598 16.98 7.97 -6.49
N PHE A 599 18.00 7.63 -7.28
CA PHE A 599 17.97 6.52 -8.25
C PHE A 599 19.29 5.74 -8.25
N THR A 600 19.21 4.43 -8.55
CA THR A 600 20.35 3.49 -8.59
C THR A 600 20.44 2.80 -9.95
N GLY A 601 21.65 2.46 -10.40
CA GLY A 601 21.88 1.72 -11.66
C GLY A 601 22.05 2.56 -12.92
N GLY A 602 21.85 3.89 -12.86
CA GLY A 602 22.15 4.82 -13.96
C GLY A 602 23.60 5.31 -13.97
N ARG A 603 24.19 5.50 -15.17
CA ARG A 603 25.52 6.11 -15.32
C ARG A 603 25.48 7.58 -14.87
N ARG A 604 26.37 8.01 -13.97
CA ARG A 604 26.48 9.42 -13.57
C ARG A 604 26.67 10.30 -14.83
N GLY A 605 25.75 11.24 -15.07
CA GLY A 605 25.81 12.17 -16.21
C GLY A 605 25.13 11.72 -17.51
N GLY A 606 24.49 10.55 -17.56
CA GLY A 606 23.67 10.14 -18.72
C GLY A 606 22.32 10.87 -18.82
N PRO A 607 21.62 10.79 -19.98
CA PRO A 607 20.27 11.32 -20.12
C PRO A 607 19.35 10.68 -19.07
N ARG A 608 18.78 11.51 -18.19
CA ARG A 608 17.99 11.04 -17.03
C ARG A 608 16.51 10.93 -17.40
N SER A 609 16.07 10.14 -18.36
CA SER A 609 14.62 9.91 -18.58
C SER A 609 14.07 8.92 -17.54
N LEU A 610 14.30 9.19 -16.26
CA LEU A 610 13.84 8.35 -15.16
C LEU A 610 12.41 8.77 -14.83
N ARG A 611 11.47 7.83 -14.89
CA ARG A 611 10.09 8.05 -14.47
C ARG A 611 9.77 7.14 -13.29
N CYS A 612 9.02 7.68 -12.36
CA CYS A 612 8.79 7.05 -11.06
C CYS A 612 7.29 6.79 -10.88
N THR A 613 6.96 5.68 -10.23
CA THR A 613 5.58 5.18 -10.05
C THR A 613 5.05 5.32 -8.63
N ASP A 614 5.90 5.72 -7.68
CA ASP A 614 5.54 5.76 -6.27
C ASP A 614 6.14 6.98 -5.56
N PHE A 615 5.32 7.63 -4.74
CA PHE A 615 5.72 8.70 -3.84
C PHE A 615 6.58 8.22 -2.66
N ARG A 616 6.63 6.91 -2.40
CA ARG A 616 7.33 6.31 -1.24
C ARG A 616 8.66 5.61 -1.52
N GLY A 617 9.18 5.48 -2.75
CA GLY A 617 10.55 4.95 -2.89
C GLY A 617 11.06 4.43 -4.24
N GLY A 618 10.27 4.42 -5.30
CA GLY A 618 10.66 3.76 -6.56
C GLY A 618 10.77 4.69 -7.77
N CYS A 619 12.02 4.98 -8.16
CA CYS A 619 12.47 5.26 -9.52
C CYS A 619 13.51 4.17 -9.85
#